data_AF-A0A352DXI5-F1
#
_entry.id   AF-A0A352DXI5-F1
#
_cell.length_a   1.000
_cell.length_b   1.000
_cell.length_c   1.000
_cell.angle_alpha   90.00
_cell.angle_beta   90.00
_cell.angle_gamma   90.00
#
_symmetry.space_group_name_H-M   'P 1'
#
loop_
_entity.id
_entity.type
_entity.pdbx_description
1 polymer ?
#
loop_
_entity_poly.entity_id
_entity_poly.type
_entity_poly.pdbx_seq_one_letter_code
_entity_poly.pdbx_strand_id
1 'polypeptide(L)' 'AIEISLGGDDGLQVGHTLEVYRGDQYVGRAVVRAVRPDHAIAEPVREYMRGVVQRGDKVTTRLKA' A
#
# COMPACT_ATOMS: atom_id res chain seq x y z
N ALA A 1 3.51 -8.02 -7.08
CA ALA A 1 2.43 -7.19 -6.52
C ALA A 1 2.39 -7.39 -5.01
N ILE A 2 1.78 -6.47 -4.28
CA ILE A 2 1.61 -6.52 -2.82
C ILE A 2 0.12 -6.66 -2.55
N GLU A 3 -0.25 -7.66 -1.76
CA GLU A 3 -1.61 -7.82 -1.27
C GLU A 3 -1.76 -7.05 0.05
N ILE A 4 -2.86 -6.32 0.18
CA ILE A 4 -3.16 -5.44 1.30
C ILE A 4 -4.52 -5.86 1.84
N SER A 5 -4.60 -6.06 3.15
CA SER A 5 -5.83 -6.47 3.84
C SER A 5 -6.87 -5.36 3.99
N LEU A 6 -6.64 -4.19 3.38
CA LEU A 6 -7.58 -3.09 3.31
C LEU A 6 -8.20 -3.10 1.92
N GLY A 7 -9.52 -3.01 1.86
CA GLY A 7 -10.29 -3.07 0.64
C GLY A 7 -11.16 -1.82 0.41
N GLY A 8 -12.17 -2.00 -0.43
CA GLY A 8 -13.14 -0.96 -0.75
C GLY A 8 -14.00 -0.56 0.45
N ASP A 9 -14.27 -1.51 1.35
CA ASP A 9 -15.05 -1.26 2.57
C ASP A 9 -14.28 -0.34 3.55
N ASP A 10 -12.95 -0.32 3.45
CA ASP A 10 -12.05 0.58 4.18
C ASP A 10 -11.81 1.92 3.44
N GLY A 11 -12.48 2.14 2.31
CA GLY A 11 -12.37 3.35 1.50
C GLY A 11 -11.18 3.38 0.54
N LEU A 12 -10.53 2.24 0.28
CA LEU A 12 -9.44 2.17 -0.68
C LEU A 12 -9.96 2.24 -2.13
N GLN A 13 -9.25 2.96 -2.99
CA GLN A 13 -9.62 3.11 -4.41
C GLN A 13 -8.42 2.83 -5.32
N VAL A 14 -8.71 2.39 -6.54
CA VAL A 14 -7.69 2.23 -7.58
C VAL A 14 -7.01 3.58 -7.84
N GLY A 15 -5.68 3.57 -7.93
CA GLY A 15 -4.87 4.78 -8.06
C GLY A 15 -4.43 5.40 -6.73
N HIS A 16 -4.98 4.97 -5.58
CA HIS A 16 -4.48 5.42 -4.28
C HIS A 16 -2.99 5.10 -4.13
N THR A 17 -2.28 6.05 -3.54
CA THR A 17 -0.88 5.90 -3.17
C THR A 17 -0.79 5.41 -1.73
N LEU A 18 0.04 4.38 -1.53
CA LEU A 18 0.34 3.81 -0.24
C LEU A 18 1.81 4.00 0.09
N GLU A 19 2.09 4.43 1.31
CA GLU A 19 3.42 4.44 1.91
C GLU A 19 3.55 3.20 2.81
N VAL A 20 4.64 2.45 2.65
CA VAL A 20 4.91 1.18 3.34
C VAL A 20 5.96 1.41 4.43
N TYR A 21 5.68 0.93 5.64
CA TYR A 21 6.52 1.08 6.82
C TYR A 21 6.77 -0.25 7.52
N ARG A 22 7.98 -0.42 8.06
CA ARG A 22 8.37 -1.52 8.96
C ARG A 22 8.80 -0.93 10.29
N GLY A 23 7.92 -1.01 11.29
CA GLY A 23 8.07 -0.18 12.49
C GLY A 23 8.06 1.30 12.09
N ASP A 24 9.12 2.02 12.45
CA ASP A 24 9.31 3.44 12.10
C ASP A 24 10.09 3.64 10.79
N GLN A 25 10.53 2.55 10.14
CA GLN A 25 11.32 2.63 8.91
C GLN A 25 10.43 2.69 7.68
N TYR A 26 10.63 3.72 6.85
CA TYR A 26 10.04 3.77 5.50
C TYR A 26 10.67 2.73 4.58
N VAL A 27 9.84 1.84 4.03
CA VAL A 27 10.24 0.74 3.13
C VAL A 27 10.01 1.11 1.66
N GLY A 28 8.92 1.82 1.35
CA GLY A 28 8.68 2.29 0.00
C GLY A 28 7.26 2.78 -0.28
N ARG A 29 6.92 2.86 -1.57
CA ARG A 29 5.63 3.34 -2.06
C ARG A 29 4.99 2.31 -2.98
N ALA A 30 3.68 2.16 -2.91
CA ALA A 30 2.90 1.36 -3.85
C ALA A 30 1.68 2.13 -4.36
N VAL A 31 1.19 1.75 -5.55
CA VAL A 31 -0.03 2.29 -6.14
C VAL A 31 -1.05 1.17 -6.25
N VAL A 32 -2.25 1.39 -5.74
CA VAL A 32 -3.36 0.44 -5.80
C VAL A 32 -3.78 0.25 -7.26
N ARG A 33 -3.80 -1.00 -7.72
CA ARG A 33 -4.20 -1.39 -9.09
C ARG A 33 -5.55 -2.07 -9.15
N ALA A 34 -5.90 -2.81 -8.12
CA ALA A 34 -7.21 -3.46 -7.99
C ALA A 34 -7.67 -3.40 -6.54
N VAL A 35 -8.98 -3.25 -6.35
CA VAL A 35 -9.63 -3.22 -5.03
C VAL A 35 -10.77 -4.23 -5.04
N ARG A 36 -10.86 -5.01 -3.97
CA ARG A 36 -12.00 -5.85 -3.60
C ARG A 36 -12.56 -5.36 -2.25
N PRO A 37 -13.73 -5.83 -1.80
CA PRO A 37 -14.33 -5.34 -0.55
C PRO A 37 -13.39 -5.45 0.66
N ASP A 38 -12.68 -6.58 0.79
CA ASP A 38 -11.89 -6.98 1.95
C ASP A 38 -10.35 -6.91 1.75
N HIS A 39 -9.90 -6.68 0.52
CA HIS A 39 -8.47 -6.56 0.21
C HIS A 39 -8.22 -5.80 -1.08
N ALA A 40 -6.96 -5.44 -1.30
CA ALA A 40 -6.52 -4.77 -2.51
C ALA A 40 -5.16 -5.28 -2.99
N ILE A 41 -4.91 -5.09 -4.28
CA ILE A 41 -3.64 -5.39 -4.92
C ILE A 41 -2.97 -4.07 -5.30
N ALA A 42 -1.76 -3.85 -4.80
CA ALA A 42 -0.94 -2.71 -5.14
C ALA A 42 0.36 -3.12 -5.83
N GLU A 43 0.87 -2.22 -6.68
CA GLU A 43 2.16 -2.38 -7.33
C GLU A 43 3.19 -1.45 -6.70
N PRO A 44 4.37 -1.97 -6.30
CA PRO A 44 5.44 -1.14 -5.76
C PRO A 44 6.00 -0.21 -6.84
N VAL A 45 6.22 1.05 -6.47
CA VAL A 45 6.88 2.03 -7.33
C VAL A 45 8.37 1.93 -7.10
N ARG A 46 9.07 1.26 -8.04
CA ARG A 46 10.49 0.86 -7.90
C ARG A 46 11.41 1.99 -7.45
N GLU A 47 11.19 3.21 -7.94
CA GLU A 47 11.99 4.40 -7.65
C GLU A 47 11.94 4.82 -6.17
N TYR A 48 10.89 4.45 -5.45
CA TYR A 48 10.69 4.78 -4.04
C TYR A 48 10.94 3.60 -3.11
N MET A 49 11.27 2.42 -3.64
CA MET A 49 11.55 1.24 -2.81
C MET A 49 12.95 1.30 -2.22
N ARG A 50 13.05 1.20 -0.89
CA ARG A 50 14.31 1.09 -0.14
C ARG A 50 14.62 -0.33 0.31
N GLY A 51 13.68 -1.26 0.10
CA GLY A 51 13.82 -2.67 0.45
C GLY A 51 12.68 -3.51 -0.10
N VAL A 52 12.72 -4.80 0.20
CA VAL A 52 11.65 -5.75 -0.16
C VAL A 52 10.53 -5.66 0.88
N VAL A 53 9.30 -5.46 0.42
CA VAL A 53 8.09 -5.50 1.26
C VAL A 53 7.87 -6.91 1.78
N GLN A 54 7.54 -7.01 3.06
CA GLN A 54 7.32 -8.27 3.76
C GLN A 54 5.94 -8.28 4.42
N ARG A 55 5.42 -9.49 4.66
CA ARG A 55 4.18 -9.64 5.43
C ARG A 55 4.39 -9.06 6.83
N GLY A 56 3.45 -8.22 7.26
CA GLY A 56 3.52 -7.50 8.54
C GLY A 56 4.01 -6.06 8.42
N ASP A 57 4.51 -5.64 7.25
CA ASP A 57 4.73 -4.22 6.97
C ASP A 57 3.38 -3.48 6.97
N LYS A 58 3.36 -2.29 7.57
CA LYS A 58 2.18 -1.44 7.68
C LYS A 58 2.07 -0.55 6.45
N VAL A 59 0.85 -0.27 6.02
CA VAL A 59 0.57 0.65 4.93
C VAL A 59 -0.25 1.83 5.42
N THR A 60 -0.02 3.00 4.85
CA THR A 60 -0.82 4.20 5.12
C THR A 60 -1.11 4.94 3.81
N THR A 61 -2.31 5.51 3.71
CA THR A 61 -2.66 6.47 2.66
C THR A 61 -2.37 7.87 3.17
N ARG A 62 -1.79 8.73 2.33
CA ARG A 62 -1.98 10.18 2.55
C ARG A 62 -3.37 10.53 2.09
N LEU A 63 -4.31 10.64 3.03
CA LEU A 63 -5.46 11.51 2.86
C LEU A 63 -4.92 12.94 2.77
N LYS A 64 -4.84 13.49 1.56
CA LYS A 64 -4.80 14.94 1.43
C LYS A 64 -6.18 15.43 1.87
N ALA A 65 -6.19 16.29 2.89
CA ALA A 65 -7.37 17.03 3.32
C ALA A 65 -7.91 17.89 2.17
#